data_AF-A0A1G7FI28-F1
#
_entry.id   AF-A0A1G7FI28-F1
#
_cell.length_a   1.000
_cell.length_b   1.000
_cell.length_c   1.000
_cell.angle_alpha   90.00
_cell.angle_beta   90.00
_cell.angle_gamma   90.00
#
_symmetry.space_group_name_H-M   'P 1'
#
loop_
_entity.id
_entity.type
_entity.pdbx_description
1 polymer ?
#
loop_
_entity_poly.entity_id
_entity_poly.type
_entity_poly.pdbx_seq_one_letter_code
_entity_poly.pdbx_strand_id
1 'polypeptide(L)'
;MKPILFLFISLFINSCAHTDCPEGIDILPKYGAVEKCAEQLRIDAQFLQECDQIYPSRAEAAVHHIDLAWDLFDAHQIDDAMKRFNQAWLLDKSNADIYWGYGNLMGQGKHFEESLAFFDESIQLNAHNAKVWESKALSYGQLFFKTKELETLEKAISCYKKSLTIDPENPRVYAQLAGTYSYFMQKDSLAKYIQLTDEIDATLINPELRKQLNRNNQTMMKIESEDVLTDVLWSFRTNKFESLELFSKALLEYNTRIKPNSNIDIDRIFNRSKEITVGFMFWGENEDGEEDQFEESFVVKTTNNKGFSVKEFLYKVHNEICEQMEDEDNVFFEGLTPYDDGTERPFYLINQGG
;
A
#
# COMPACT_ATOMS: atom_id res chain seq x y z
N MET A 1 31.09 81.82 26.73
CA MET A 1 30.97 80.71 25.75
C MET A 1 29.50 80.31 25.68
N LYS A 2 28.81 80.60 24.57
CA LYS A 2 27.43 80.19 24.28
C LYS A 2 27.50 79.21 23.09
N PRO A 3 26.84 78.04 23.12
CA PRO A 3 26.86 77.16 21.97
C PRO A 3 25.79 77.59 20.95
N ILE A 4 26.16 77.39 19.69
CA ILE A 4 25.47 77.75 18.47
C ILE A 4 24.34 76.76 18.22
N LEU A 5 23.12 77.25 17.99
CA LEU A 5 21.96 76.48 17.58
C LEU A 5 22.02 76.29 16.05
N PHE A 6 22.41 75.11 15.59
CA PHE A 6 22.41 74.77 14.16
C PHE A 6 21.00 74.36 13.71
N LEU A 7 20.52 75.08 12.70
CA LEU A 7 19.29 74.86 11.94
C LEU A 7 19.49 73.60 11.06
N PHE A 8 18.82 72.49 11.37
CA PHE A 8 18.81 71.31 10.49
C PHE A 8 17.69 71.45 9.46
N ILE A 9 18.13 71.65 8.21
CA ILE A 9 17.34 71.58 6.99
C ILE A 9 16.83 70.13 6.85
N SER A 10 15.51 69.99 6.75
CA SER A 10 14.85 68.73 6.39
C SER A 10 15.20 68.35 4.95
N LEU A 11 16.17 67.46 4.79
CA LEU A 11 16.36 66.73 3.54
C LEU A 11 15.20 65.74 3.41
N PHE A 12 14.24 66.05 2.54
CA PHE A 12 13.35 65.04 1.98
C PHE A 12 14.21 64.08 1.15
N ILE A 13 14.72 63.02 1.81
CA ILE A 13 15.16 61.84 1.09
C ILE A 13 13.87 61.19 0.59
N ASN A 14 13.62 61.40 -0.69
CA ASN A 14 12.66 60.66 -1.48
C ASN A 14 13.10 59.19 -1.42
N SER A 15 12.66 58.44 -0.40
CA SER A 15 12.80 57.00 -0.42
C SER A 15 11.85 56.52 -1.50
N CYS A 16 12.39 56.25 -2.69
CA CYS A 16 11.74 55.31 -3.60
C CYS A 16 11.49 54.06 -2.76
N ALA A 17 10.23 53.85 -2.37
CA ALA A 17 9.81 52.63 -1.72
C ALA A 17 10.17 51.48 -2.66
N HIS A 18 11.27 50.78 -2.37
CA HIS A 18 11.36 49.39 -2.77
C HIS A 18 10.20 48.70 -2.05
N THR A 19 9.08 48.56 -2.73
CA THR A 19 8.13 47.50 -2.37
C THR A 19 8.91 46.22 -2.55
N ASP A 20 9.32 45.61 -1.44
CA ASP A 20 9.94 44.29 -1.42
C ASP A 20 8.93 43.31 -2.05
N CYS A 21 9.11 43.06 -3.34
CA CYS A 21 8.27 42.11 -4.07
C CYS A 21 8.65 40.70 -3.60
N PRO A 22 7.67 39.82 -3.32
CA PRO A 22 7.97 38.45 -2.94
C PRO A 22 8.74 37.74 -4.08
N GLU A 23 9.92 37.25 -3.77
CA GLU A 23 10.82 36.60 -4.73
C GLU A 23 10.56 35.09 -4.83
N GLY A 24 10.85 34.50 -5.99
CA GLY A 24 10.80 33.04 -6.21
C GLY A 24 9.40 32.43 -6.15
N ILE A 25 8.34 33.24 -6.13
CA ILE A 25 6.98 32.70 -6.06
C ILE A 25 6.50 32.09 -7.37
N ASP A 26 7.13 32.44 -8.50
CA ASP A 26 6.80 31.94 -9.83
C ASP A 26 7.12 30.45 -10.04
N ILE A 27 7.94 29.87 -9.16
CA ILE A 27 8.22 28.43 -9.08
C ILE A 27 7.41 27.71 -7.99
N LEU A 28 6.39 28.36 -7.42
CA LEU A 28 5.43 27.76 -6.50
C LEU A 28 4.03 27.72 -7.14
N PRO A 29 3.20 26.69 -6.91
CA PRO A 29 1.85 26.64 -7.46
C PRO A 29 1.04 27.86 -7.04
N LYS A 30 0.23 28.39 -7.96
CA LYS A 30 -0.61 29.56 -7.72
C LYS A 30 0.19 30.75 -7.18
N TYR A 31 1.44 30.88 -7.64
CA TYR A 31 2.41 31.85 -7.14
C TYR A 31 2.60 31.82 -5.61
N GLY A 32 2.58 30.63 -5.01
CA GLY A 32 2.70 30.43 -3.56
C GLY A 32 1.50 30.94 -2.74
N ALA A 33 0.39 31.30 -3.41
CA ALA A 33 -0.79 31.90 -2.77
C ALA A 33 -0.47 33.16 -1.92
N VAL A 34 0.60 33.88 -2.24
CA VAL A 34 0.98 35.12 -1.56
C VAL A 34 0.42 36.35 -2.30
N GLU A 35 0.30 37.47 -1.59
CA GLU A 35 -0.05 38.74 -2.20
C GLU A 35 1.09 39.25 -3.10
N LYS A 36 0.81 39.40 -4.39
CA LYS A 36 1.76 39.96 -5.36
C LYS A 36 1.90 41.46 -5.19
N CYS A 37 3.11 41.98 -5.34
CA CYS A 37 3.36 43.42 -5.33
C CYS A 37 2.77 44.10 -6.58
N ALA A 38 2.66 45.45 -6.54
CA ALA A 38 2.11 46.23 -7.65
C ALA A 38 2.81 45.98 -9.00
N GLU A 39 4.13 45.77 -8.97
CA GLU A 39 4.91 45.49 -10.18
C GLU A 39 4.62 44.10 -10.76
N GLN A 40 4.50 43.07 -9.91
CA GLN A 40 4.14 41.72 -10.35
C GLN A 40 2.71 41.68 -10.91
N LEU A 41 1.78 42.41 -10.30
CA LEU A 41 0.41 42.55 -10.83
C LEU A 41 0.40 43.28 -12.18
N ARG A 42 1.30 44.26 -12.39
CA ARG A 42 1.47 44.93 -13.68
C ARG A 42 1.98 43.98 -14.75
N ILE A 43 2.92 43.10 -14.40
CA ILE A 43 3.45 42.06 -15.30
C ILE A 43 2.35 41.05 -15.66
N ASP A 44 1.58 40.57 -14.68
CA ASP A 44 0.43 39.69 -14.93
C ASP A 44 -0.57 40.34 -15.89
N ALA A 45 -0.91 41.61 -15.69
CA ALA A 45 -1.85 42.34 -16.55
C ALA A 45 -1.32 42.48 -17.98
N GLN A 46 -0.03 42.75 -18.14
CA GLN A 46 0.62 42.80 -19.45
C GLN A 46 0.56 41.45 -20.15
N PHE A 47 0.92 40.37 -19.46
CA PHE A 47 0.84 39.01 -19.99
C PHE A 47 -0.58 38.65 -20.47
N LEU A 48 -1.60 38.96 -19.67
CA LEU A 48 -3.00 38.72 -20.05
C LEU A 48 -3.39 39.53 -21.30
N GLN A 49 -2.95 40.79 -21.40
CA GLN A 49 -3.21 41.62 -22.58
C GLN A 49 -2.54 41.06 -23.84
N GLU A 50 -1.31 40.55 -23.73
CA GLU A 50 -0.62 39.89 -24.84
C GLU A 50 -1.37 38.63 -25.28
N CYS A 51 -1.84 37.81 -24.34
CA CYS A 51 -2.66 36.65 -24.66
C CYS A 51 -3.97 37.03 -25.35
N ASP A 52 -4.65 38.09 -24.91
CA ASP A 52 -5.90 38.57 -25.51
C ASP A 52 -5.72 39.05 -26.96
N GLN A 53 -4.48 39.36 -27.38
CA GLN A 53 -4.16 39.75 -28.77
C GLN A 53 -3.80 38.56 -29.66
N ILE A 54 -3.24 37.50 -29.09
CA ILE A 54 -2.68 36.37 -29.83
C ILE A 54 -3.71 35.23 -29.96
N TYR A 55 -4.45 34.96 -28.89
CA TYR A 55 -5.36 33.82 -28.82
C TYR A 55 -6.81 34.24 -28.96
N PRO A 56 -7.69 33.38 -29.53
CA PRO A 56 -9.10 33.70 -29.66
C PRO A 56 -9.83 33.83 -28.32
N SER A 57 -9.34 33.16 -27.28
CA SER A 57 -9.88 33.24 -25.92
C SER A 57 -8.82 32.94 -24.86
N ARG A 58 -9.05 33.40 -23.62
CA ARG A 58 -8.17 33.06 -22.50
C ARG A 58 -8.18 31.57 -22.15
N ALA A 59 -9.29 30.87 -22.39
CA ALA A 59 -9.35 29.42 -22.23
C ALA A 59 -8.43 28.69 -23.22
N GLU A 60 -8.40 29.12 -24.49
CA GLU A 60 -7.47 28.58 -25.49
C GLU A 60 -6.01 28.94 -25.17
N ALA A 61 -5.76 30.17 -24.72
CA ALA A 61 -4.43 30.54 -24.23
C ALA A 61 -4.01 29.65 -23.04
N ALA A 62 -4.92 29.37 -22.10
CA ALA A 62 -4.64 28.50 -20.97
C ALA A 62 -4.25 27.08 -21.43
N VAL A 63 -5.00 26.50 -22.38
CA VAL A 63 -4.69 25.18 -22.97
C VAL A 63 -3.30 25.19 -23.61
N HIS A 64 -2.96 26.20 -24.41
CA HIS A 64 -1.62 26.33 -24.99
C HIS A 64 -0.51 26.39 -23.93
N HIS A 65 -0.73 27.15 -22.85
CA HIS A 65 0.24 27.22 -21.75
C HIS A 65 0.33 25.92 -20.94
N ILE A 66 -0.76 25.15 -20.83
CA ILE A 66 -0.76 23.79 -20.23
C ILE A 66 0.07 22.84 -21.09
N ASP A 67 -0.13 22.84 -22.40
CA ASP A 67 0.62 21.98 -23.34
C ASP A 67 2.13 22.27 -23.24
N LEU A 68 2.50 23.56 -23.26
CA LEU A 68 3.90 23.97 -23.05
C LEU A 68 4.44 23.55 -21.67
N ALA A 69 3.60 23.59 -20.64
CA ALA A 69 3.99 23.16 -19.31
C ALA A 69 4.28 21.65 -19.27
N TRP A 70 3.48 20.83 -19.94
CA TRP A 70 3.71 19.39 -20.08
C TRP A 70 4.97 19.09 -20.89
N ASP A 71 5.21 19.80 -22.01
CA ASP A 71 6.45 19.65 -22.79
C ASP A 71 7.70 19.93 -21.93
N LEU A 72 7.65 20.98 -21.10
CA LEU A 72 8.73 21.33 -20.18
C LEU A 72 8.88 20.32 -19.04
N PHE A 73 7.77 19.80 -18.52
CA PHE A 73 7.75 18.75 -17.50
C PHE A 73 8.43 17.48 -18.02
N ASP A 74 8.07 17.04 -19.23
CA ASP A 74 8.67 15.88 -19.89
C ASP A 74 10.16 16.11 -20.19
N ALA A 75 10.55 17.34 -20.51
CA ALA A 75 11.94 17.77 -20.64
C ALA A 75 12.68 17.93 -19.29
N HIS A 76 12.05 17.62 -18.16
CA HIS A 76 12.57 17.74 -16.79
C HIS A 76 12.93 19.19 -16.38
N GLN A 77 12.34 20.19 -17.04
CA GLN A 77 12.50 21.61 -16.72
C GLN A 77 11.41 22.06 -15.74
N ILE A 78 11.51 21.58 -14.50
CA ILE A 78 10.46 21.68 -13.46
C ILE A 78 10.06 23.12 -13.13
N ASP A 79 11.04 24.00 -12.93
CA ASP A 79 10.77 25.41 -12.60
C ASP A 79 10.03 26.12 -13.75
N ASP A 80 10.41 25.84 -15.00
CA ASP A 80 9.78 26.46 -16.16
C ASP A 80 8.39 25.88 -16.42
N ALA A 81 8.19 24.57 -16.22
CA ALA A 81 6.88 23.95 -16.24
C ALA A 81 5.93 24.58 -15.21
N MET A 82 6.41 24.79 -13.97
CA MET A 82 5.64 25.48 -12.93
C MET A 82 5.23 26.89 -13.35
N LYS A 83 6.14 27.67 -13.93
CA LYS A 83 5.83 29.01 -14.46
C LYS A 83 4.74 28.96 -15.52
N ARG A 84 4.75 27.95 -16.40
CA ARG A 84 3.70 27.79 -17.43
C ARG A 84 2.35 27.38 -16.86
N PHE A 85 2.30 26.46 -15.89
CA PHE A 85 1.05 26.16 -15.19
C PHE A 85 0.52 27.37 -14.41
N ASN A 86 1.39 28.17 -13.80
CA ASN A 86 1.04 29.43 -13.14
C ASN A 86 0.43 30.45 -14.12
N GLN A 87 1.00 30.56 -15.32
CA GLN A 87 0.43 31.39 -16.40
C GLN A 87 -0.92 30.87 -16.88
N ALA A 88 -1.06 29.54 -17.07
CA ALA A 88 -2.35 28.92 -17.41
C ALA A 88 -3.40 29.19 -16.33
N TRP A 89 -3.01 29.15 -15.05
CA TRP A 89 -3.89 29.46 -13.92
C TRP A 89 -4.34 30.92 -13.88
N LEU A 90 -3.50 31.87 -14.29
CA LEU A 90 -3.93 33.27 -14.45
C LEU A 90 -4.97 33.44 -15.56
N LEU A 91 -4.88 32.63 -16.62
CA LEU A 91 -5.75 32.69 -17.79
C LEU A 91 -7.11 32.03 -17.53
N ASP A 92 -7.11 30.82 -16.94
CA ASP A 92 -8.33 30.07 -16.63
C ASP A 92 -8.18 29.21 -15.37
N LYS A 93 -8.74 29.68 -14.25
CA LYS A 93 -8.70 28.97 -12.97
C LYS A 93 -9.63 27.76 -12.90
N SER A 94 -10.51 27.57 -13.88
CA SER A 94 -11.50 26.49 -13.91
C SER A 94 -11.03 25.25 -14.68
N ASN A 95 -9.88 25.33 -15.35
CA ASN A 95 -9.32 24.21 -16.07
C ASN A 95 -8.66 23.20 -15.10
N ALA A 96 -9.20 21.98 -15.06
CA ALA A 96 -8.76 20.92 -14.16
C ALA A 96 -7.31 20.49 -14.39
N ASP A 97 -6.81 20.53 -15.64
CA ASP A 97 -5.49 20.01 -16.00
C ASP A 97 -4.34 20.83 -15.39
N ILE A 98 -4.61 22.07 -15.01
CA ILE A 98 -3.66 22.94 -14.28
C ILE A 98 -3.37 22.35 -12.90
N TYR A 99 -4.42 21.94 -12.19
CA TYR A 99 -4.30 21.37 -10.85
C TYR A 99 -3.71 19.97 -10.91
N TRP A 100 -4.03 19.20 -11.96
CA TRP A 100 -3.32 17.95 -12.23
C TRP A 100 -1.81 18.19 -12.47
N GLY A 101 -1.45 19.23 -13.23
CA GLY A 101 -0.07 19.66 -13.43
C GLY A 101 0.65 20.02 -12.13
N TYR A 102 0.04 20.86 -11.28
CA TYR A 102 0.59 21.18 -9.95
C TYR A 102 0.79 19.94 -9.09
N GLY A 103 -0.16 19.00 -9.10
CA GLY A 103 -0.03 17.75 -8.38
C GLY A 103 1.16 16.92 -8.86
N ASN A 104 1.38 16.80 -10.17
CA ASN A 104 2.54 16.06 -10.70
C ASN A 104 3.87 16.74 -10.37
N LEU A 105 3.95 18.07 -10.48
CA LEU A 105 5.14 18.84 -10.11
C LEU A 105 5.49 18.66 -8.61
N MET A 106 4.47 18.71 -7.74
CA MET A 106 4.66 18.45 -6.31
C MET A 106 5.08 17.01 -6.02
N GLY A 107 4.46 16.04 -6.68
CA GLY A 107 4.84 14.63 -6.58
C GLY A 107 6.30 14.39 -7.01
N GLN A 108 6.77 15.05 -8.07
CA GLN A 108 8.15 14.98 -8.51
C GLN A 108 9.12 15.59 -7.50
N GLY A 109 8.71 16.66 -6.81
CA GLY A 109 9.41 17.23 -5.65
C GLY A 109 9.31 16.38 -4.38
N LYS A 110 8.61 15.23 -4.40
CA LYS A 110 8.31 14.36 -3.25
C LYS A 110 7.42 15.00 -2.18
N HIS A 111 6.70 16.06 -2.54
CA HIS A 111 5.67 16.71 -1.72
C HIS A 111 4.33 16.00 -1.93
N PHE A 112 4.26 14.73 -1.51
CA PHE A 112 3.13 13.86 -1.86
C PHE A 112 1.83 14.30 -1.21
N GLU A 113 1.84 14.77 0.03
CA GLU A 113 0.66 15.29 0.72
C GLU A 113 0.08 16.53 0.00
N GLU A 114 0.94 17.45 -0.44
CA GLU A 114 0.53 18.63 -1.23
C GLU A 114 0.03 18.23 -2.63
N SER A 115 0.65 17.22 -3.26
CA SER A 115 0.20 16.71 -4.55
C SER A 115 -1.24 16.19 -4.50
N LEU A 116 -1.62 15.50 -3.41
CA LEU A 116 -2.96 14.96 -3.22
C LEU A 116 -4.01 16.07 -3.18
N ALA A 117 -3.72 17.19 -2.52
CA ALA A 117 -4.62 18.34 -2.47
C ALA A 117 -4.89 18.90 -3.87
N PHE A 118 -3.87 19.04 -4.71
CA PHE A 118 -4.05 19.51 -6.08
C PHE A 118 -4.77 18.49 -6.97
N PHE A 119 -4.53 17.19 -6.80
CA PHE A 119 -5.33 16.17 -7.49
C PHE A 119 -6.80 16.21 -7.07
N ASP A 120 -7.09 16.47 -5.80
CA ASP A 120 -8.46 16.66 -5.32
C ASP A 120 -9.13 17.89 -5.93
N GLU A 121 -8.42 19.01 -6.04
CA GLU A 121 -8.93 20.20 -6.77
C GLU A 121 -9.20 19.87 -8.25
N SER A 122 -8.30 19.14 -8.91
CA SER A 122 -8.50 18.69 -10.29
C SER A 122 -9.73 17.79 -10.43
N ILE A 123 -9.93 16.85 -9.51
CA ILE A 123 -11.07 15.92 -9.51
C ILE A 123 -12.39 16.65 -9.25
N GLN A 124 -12.39 17.67 -8.38
CA GLN A 124 -13.56 18.51 -8.13
C GLN A 124 -14.02 19.26 -9.38
N LEU A 125 -13.07 19.72 -10.19
CA LEU A 125 -13.36 20.40 -11.47
C LEU A 125 -13.72 19.40 -12.58
N ASN A 126 -13.02 18.27 -12.67
CA ASN A 126 -13.31 17.21 -13.63
C ASN A 126 -12.93 15.83 -13.08
N ALA A 127 -13.94 15.08 -12.61
CA ALA A 127 -13.76 13.74 -12.08
C ALA A 127 -13.53 12.65 -13.16
N HIS A 128 -13.73 12.96 -14.44
CA HIS A 128 -13.67 11.99 -15.56
C HIS A 128 -12.30 11.94 -16.26
N ASN A 129 -11.25 12.50 -15.65
CA ASN A 129 -9.89 12.33 -16.14
C ASN A 129 -9.20 11.15 -15.43
N ALA A 130 -9.08 10.01 -16.12
CA ALA A 130 -8.47 8.78 -15.58
C ALA A 130 -7.03 8.99 -15.10
N LYS A 131 -6.25 9.88 -15.75
CA LYS A 131 -4.85 10.14 -15.43
C LYS A 131 -4.68 10.82 -14.07
N VAL A 132 -5.65 11.64 -13.66
CA VAL A 132 -5.61 12.31 -12.35
C VAL A 132 -5.75 11.28 -11.22
N TRP A 133 -6.66 10.32 -11.38
CA TRP A 133 -6.83 9.22 -10.44
C TRP A 133 -5.59 8.32 -10.38
N GLU A 134 -4.95 8.07 -11.52
CA GLU A 134 -3.66 7.36 -11.58
C GLU A 134 -2.56 8.13 -10.82
N SER A 135 -2.36 9.41 -11.10
CA SER A 135 -1.36 10.25 -10.41
C SER A 135 -1.62 10.31 -8.90
N LYS A 136 -2.89 10.45 -8.49
CA LYS A 136 -3.29 10.43 -7.08
C LYS A 136 -2.95 9.11 -6.39
N ALA A 137 -3.20 8.00 -7.07
CA ALA A 137 -2.87 6.67 -6.58
C ALA A 137 -1.36 6.48 -6.38
N LEU A 138 -0.55 6.99 -7.33
CA LEU A 138 0.91 6.98 -7.22
C LEU A 138 1.41 7.75 -5.98
N SER A 139 0.86 8.94 -5.71
CA SER A 139 1.22 9.71 -4.52
C SER A 139 0.85 9.00 -3.22
N TYR A 140 -0.31 8.35 -3.14
CA TYR A 140 -0.63 7.48 -2.01
C TYR A 140 0.36 6.31 -1.89
N GLY A 141 0.73 5.66 -2.99
CA GLY A 141 1.75 4.61 -2.98
C GLY A 141 3.09 5.09 -2.40
N GLN A 142 3.54 6.28 -2.79
CA GLN A 142 4.77 6.89 -2.25
C GLN A 142 4.66 7.22 -0.76
N LEU A 143 3.51 7.71 -0.31
CA LEU A 143 3.24 7.93 1.11
C LEU A 143 3.27 6.62 1.89
N PHE A 144 2.68 5.55 1.37
CA PHE A 144 2.77 4.23 2.00
C PHE A 144 4.23 3.78 2.13
N PHE A 145 5.09 4.00 1.13
CA PHE A 145 6.51 3.64 1.27
C PHE A 145 7.22 4.38 2.40
N LYS A 146 6.81 5.63 2.67
CA LYS A 146 7.33 6.49 3.73
C LYS A 146 6.76 6.15 5.11
N THR A 147 5.45 5.90 5.22
CA THR A 147 4.75 5.76 6.52
C THR A 147 4.46 4.31 6.91
N LYS A 148 4.36 3.40 5.93
CA LYS A 148 3.91 2.00 6.08
C LYS A 148 2.47 1.86 6.58
N GLU A 149 1.67 2.91 6.45
CA GLU A 149 0.25 2.89 6.86
C GLU A 149 -0.62 2.20 5.79
N LEU A 150 -1.30 1.12 6.19
CA LEU A 150 -2.14 0.33 5.29
C LEU A 150 -3.31 1.13 4.70
N GLU A 151 -3.90 2.06 5.45
CA GLU A 151 -4.97 2.94 4.97
C GLU A 151 -4.53 3.75 3.74
N THR A 152 -3.26 4.17 3.69
CA THR A 152 -2.71 4.90 2.55
C THR A 152 -2.63 3.99 1.32
N LEU A 153 -2.30 2.72 1.51
CA LEU A 153 -2.25 1.74 0.43
C LEU A 153 -3.65 1.40 -0.12
N GLU A 154 -4.66 1.31 0.76
CA GLU A 154 -6.07 1.14 0.37
C GLU A 154 -6.58 2.32 -0.47
N LYS A 155 -6.20 3.55 -0.09
CA LYS A 155 -6.50 4.76 -0.85
C LYS A 155 -5.87 4.72 -2.25
N ALA A 156 -4.63 4.25 -2.37
CA ALA A 156 -3.98 4.06 -3.68
C ALA A 156 -4.77 3.08 -4.57
N ILE A 157 -5.12 1.91 -4.04
CA ILE A 157 -5.93 0.89 -4.73
C ILE A 157 -7.27 1.46 -5.20
N SER A 158 -7.97 2.18 -4.32
CA SER A 158 -9.27 2.80 -4.64
C SER A 158 -9.14 3.78 -5.81
N CYS A 159 -8.09 4.62 -5.80
CA CYS A 159 -7.82 5.57 -6.87
C CYS A 159 -7.50 4.87 -8.21
N TYR A 160 -6.66 3.82 -8.22
CA TYR A 160 -6.41 3.04 -9.43
C TYR A 160 -7.68 2.37 -9.97
N LYS A 161 -8.54 1.82 -9.11
CA LYS A 161 -9.84 1.27 -9.53
C LYS A 161 -10.74 2.33 -10.14
N LYS A 162 -10.73 3.56 -9.62
CA LYS A 162 -11.46 4.68 -10.22
C LYS A 162 -10.89 5.07 -11.58
N SER A 163 -9.57 5.11 -11.73
CA SER A 163 -8.92 5.32 -13.02
C SER A 163 -9.37 4.27 -14.05
N LEU A 164 -9.34 2.98 -13.70
CA LEU A 164 -9.80 1.87 -14.56
C LEU A 164 -11.31 1.86 -14.82
N THR A 165 -12.12 2.49 -13.97
CA THR A 165 -13.56 2.65 -14.25
C THR A 165 -13.78 3.64 -15.39
N ILE A 166 -12.88 4.62 -15.54
CA ILE A 166 -12.95 5.67 -16.57
C ILE A 166 -12.23 5.20 -17.85
N ASP A 167 -11.05 4.59 -17.71
CA ASP A 167 -10.22 4.08 -18.79
C ASP A 167 -9.87 2.60 -18.54
N PRO A 168 -10.77 1.67 -18.91
CA PRO A 168 -10.64 0.26 -18.59
C PRO A 168 -9.57 -0.47 -19.40
N GLU A 169 -9.01 0.15 -20.44
CA GLU A 169 -8.01 -0.48 -21.32
C GLU A 169 -6.59 0.02 -21.02
N ASN A 170 -6.36 0.68 -19.88
CA ASN A 170 -5.07 1.25 -19.54
C ASN A 170 -4.10 0.22 -18.91
N PRO A 171 -3.14 -0.34 -19.66
CA PRO A 171 -2.25 -1.39 -19.16
C PRO A 171 -1.33 -0.90 -18.04
N ARG A 172 -0.97 0.40 -18.07
CA ARG A 172 -0.08 0.99 -17.06
C ARG A 172 -0.76 0.97 -15.70
N VAL A 173 -2.04 1.34 -15.64
CA VAL A 173 -2.80 1.36 -14.40
C VAL A 173 -2.99 -0.06 -13.84
N TYR A 174 -3.21 -1.07 -14.68
CA TYR A 174 -3.23 -2.47 -14.24
C TYR A 174 -1.90 -2.90 -13.61
N ALA A 175 -0.77 -2.58 -14.26
CA ALA A 175 0.56 -2.90 -13.74
C ALA A 175 0.83 -2.20 -12.39
N GLN A 176 0.46 -0.93 -12.26
CA GLN A 176 0.61 -0.18 -11.03
C GLN A 176 -0.29 -0.71 -9.90
N LEU A 177 -1.53 -1.09 -10.22
CA LEU A 177 -2.46 -1.70 -9.28
C LEU A 177 -1.92 -3.06 -8.78
N ALA A 178 -1.42 -3.91 -9.68
CA ALA A 178 -0.78 -5.18 -9.32
C ALA A 178 0.44 -4.97 -8.42
N GLY A 179 1.30 -4.01 -8.76
CA GLY A 179 2.43 -3.61 -7.92
C GLY A 179 1.98 -3.15 -6.53
N THR A 180 0.94 -2.32 -6.46
CA THR A 180 0.36 -1.82 -5.19
C THR A 180 -0.18 -2.96 -4.33
N TYR A 181 -0.88 -3.93 -4.93
CA TYR A 181 -1.34 -5.14 -4.24
C TYR A 181 -0.21 -6.01 -3.70
N SER A 182 0.95 -6.05 -4.36
CA SER A 182 2.10 -6.83 -3.87
C SER A 182 2.63 -6.36 -2.51
N TYR A 183 2.42 -5.08 -2.17
CA TYR A 183 2.85 -4.50 -0.90
C TYR A 183 1.84 -4.66 0.24
N PHE A 184 0.63 -5.12 -0.05
CA PHE A 184 -0.48 -5.21 0.91
C PHE A 184 -0.34 -6.35 1.92
N MET A 185 0.69 -7.22 1.84
CA MET A 185 0.88 -8.40 2.69
C MET A 185 -0.43 -9.18 3.02
N GLN A 186 -1.32 -9.27 2.03
CA GLN A 186 -2.20 -10.43 1.86
C GLN A 186 -1.85 -11.02 0.49
N LYS A 187 -1.06 -12.09 0.52
CA LYS A 187 -0.41 -12.69 -0.66
C LYS A 187 -1.42 -13.33 -1.64
N ASP A 188 -2.67 -13.54 -1.23
CA ASP A 188 -3.76 -14.10 -2.06
C ASP A 188 -4.30 -13.13 -3.12
N SER A 189 -4.25 -11.83 -2.87
CA SER A 189 -4.78 -10.82 -3.79
C SER A 189 -3.89 -10.67 -5.04
N LEU A 190 -2.58 -10.84 -4.91
CA LEU A 190 -1.64 -10.69 -6.03
C LEU A 190 -1.87 -11.74 -7.12
N ALA A 191 -2.09 -13.01 -6.75
CA ALA A 191 -2.40 -14.08 -7.69
C ALA A 191 -3.71 -13.81 -8.45
N LYS A 192 -4.76 -13.33 -7.75
CA LYS A 192 -6.04 -12.94 -8.34
C LYS A 192 -5.90 -11.83 -9.37
N TYR A 193 -5.11 -10.79 -9.10
CA TYR A 193 -4.96 -9.68 -10.04
C TYR A 193 -3.99 -9.98 -11.19
N ILE A 194 -2.99 -10.86 -11.01
CA ILE A 194 -2.21 -11.42 -12.13
C ILE A 194 -3.12 -12.25 -13.04
N GLN A 195 -4.00 -13.09 -12.49
CA GLN A 195 -4.95 -13.88 -13.27
C GLN A 195 -5.91 -12.98 -14.07
N LEU A 196 -6.49 -11.96 -13.43
CA LEU A 196 -7.35 -10.99 -14.12
C LEU A 196 -6.60 -10.19 -15.20
N THR A 197 -5.31 -9.91 -14.99
CA THR A 197 -4.49 -9.22 -16.00
C THR A 197 -4.11 -10.14 -17.15
N ASP A 198 -3.82 -11.42 -16.86
CA ASP A 198 -3.50 -12.45 -17.87
C ASP A 198 -4.73 -12.82 -18.72
N GLU A 199 -5.94 -12.74 -18.16
CA GLU A 199 -7.21 -12.89 -18.89
C GLU A 199 -7.45 -11.74 -19.90
N ILE A 200 -6.81 -10.59 -19.70
CA ILE A 200 -6.88 -9.41 -20.58
C ILE A 200 -5.71 -9.41 -21.57
N ASP A 201 -4.47 -9.36 -21.07
CA ASP A 201 -3.24 -9.49 -21.85
C ASP A 201 -2.04 -9.82 -20.94
N ALA A 202 -1.54 -11.04 -21.08
CA ALA A 202 -0.41 -11.56 -20.31
C ALA A 202 0.93 -10.83 -20.58
N THR A 203 1.06 -10.05 -21.65
CA THR A 203 2.31 -9.30 -21.91
C THR A 203 2.48 -8.08 -21.01
N LEU A 204 1.41 -7.66 -20.33
CA LEU A 204 1.37 -6.46 -19.50
C LEU A 204 2.02 -6.64 -18.13
N ILE A 205 2.16 -7.88 -17.66
CA ILE A 205 2.90 -8.19 -16.43
C ILE A 205 4.39 -8.25 -16.75
N ASN A 206 5.15 -7.40 -16.06
CA ASN A 206 6.61 -7.33 -16.17
C ASN A 206 7.24 -8.75 -16.06
N PRO A 207 8.01 -9.21 -17.06
CA PRO A 207 8.66 -10.53 -17.04
C PRO A 207 9.63 -10.72 -15.87
N GLU A 208 10.21 -9.65 -15.34
CA GLU A 208 11.05 -9.69 -14.14
C GLU A 208 10.20 -9.86 -12.88
N LEU A 209 8.98 -9.31 -12.84
CA LEU A 209 8.00 -9.60 -11.79
C LEU A 209 7.57 -11.08 -11.87
N ARG A 210 7.40 -11.65 -13.07
CA ARG A 210 7.18 -13.10 -13.28
C ARG A 210 8.37 -13.94 -12.84
N LYS A 211 9.61 -13.47 -13.05
CA LYS A 211 10.83 -14.16 -12.61
C LYS A 211 11.06 -14.07 -11.11
N GLN A 212 10.76 -12.92 -10.50
CA GLN A 212 10.72 -12.76 -9.05
C GLN A 212 9.64 -13.67 -8.46
N LEU A 213 8.46 -13.74 -9.08
CA LEU A 213 7.42 -14.70 -8.72
C LEU A 213 7.90 -16.14 -8.92
N ASN A 214 8.59 -16.50 -10.01
CA ASN A 214 9.04 -17.87 -10.26
C ASN A 214 10.24 -18.30 -9.39
N ARG A 215 11.14 -17.39 -9.03
CA ARG A 215 12.21 -17.62 -8.04
C ARG A 215 11.65 -17.69 -6.64
N ASN A 216 10.72 -16.80 -6.32
CA ASN A 216 9.98 -16.87 -5.06
C ASN A 216 9.10 -18.11 -5.05
N ASN A 217 8.51 -18.56 -6.17
CA ASN A 217 7.71 -19.79 -6.30
C ASN A 217 8.59 -21.05 -6.27
N GLN A 218 9.88 -21.04 -6.60
CA GLN A 218 10.71 -22.22 -6.29
C GLN A 218 10.99 -22.34 -4.78
N THR A 219 10.96 -21.22 -4.07
CA THR A 219 11.09 -21.15 -2.60
C THR A 219 9.72 -21.22 -1.88
N MET A 220 8.64 -20.79 -2.54
CA MET A 220 7.25 -20.61 -2.07
C MET A 220 6.27 -21.67 -2.61
N MET A 221 6.53 -22.34 -3.74
CA MET A 221 5.88 -23.66 -4.02
C MET A 221 6.30 -24.70 -2.98
N LYS A 222 7.30 -24.36 -2.15
CA LYS A 222 7.63 -25.13 -0.97
C LYS A 222 6.85 -24.69 0.29
N ILE A 223 6.16 -23.54 0.28
CA ILE A 223 5.60 -22.92 1.50
C ILE A 223 4.15 -22.38 1.37
N GLU A 224 3.62 -21.89 0.24
CA GLU A 224 2.28 -21.22 0.23
C GLU A 224 1.41 -21.56 -0.99
N SER A 225 0.71 -22.69 -0.92
CA SER A 225 -0.72 -22.78 -1.22
C SER A 225 -1.27 -23.99 -0.50
N GLU A 226 -2.37 -23.81 0.22
CA GLU A 226 -3.04 -24.74 1.13
C GLU A 226 -2.50 -24.65 2.56
N ASP A 227 -3.36 -24.14 3.44
CA ASP A 227 -3.43 -24.62 4.82
C ASP A 227 -3.12 -26.12 4.83
N VAL A 228 -2.07 -26.50 5.56
CA VAL A 228 -1.58 -27.87 5.54
C VAL A 228 -2.44 -28.68 6.52
N LEU A 229 -2.88 -29.87 6.11
CA LEU A 229 -3.75 -30.77 6.91
C LEU A 229 -5.21 -30.30 7.08
N THR A 230 -5.77 -29.48 6.19
CA THR A 230 -7.20 -29.07 6.24
C THR A 230 -8.21 -30.18 6.01
N ASP A 231 -7.77 -31.31 5.48
CA ASP A 231 -8.59 -32.49 5.26
C ASP A 231 -8.75 -33.34 6.53
N VAL A 232 -8.01 -33.02 7.60
CA VAL A 232 -8.03 -33.75 8.88
C VAL A 232 -8.58 -32.83 9.97
N LEU A 233 -9.63 -33.31 10.63
CA LEU A 233 -10.27 -32.60 11.73
C LEU A 233 -9.84 -33.22 13.06
N TRP A 234 -9.65 -32.39 14.08
CA TRP A 234 -9.38 -32.89 15.43
C TRP A 234 -9.90 -31.93 16.49
N SER A 235 -10.06 -32.40 17.72
CA SER A 235 -10.40 -31.56 18.88
C SER A 235 -9.43 -31.85 20.01
N PHE A 236 -8.96 -30.80 20.67
CA PHE A 236 -8.03 -30.90 21.79
C PHE A 236 -8.68 -31.20 23.15
N ARG A 237 -10.03 -31.26 23.23
CA ARG A 237 -10.82 -31.50 24.47
C ARG A 237 -10.75 -32.91 25.06
N THR A 238 -9.71 -33.68 24.76
CA THR A 238 -9.52 -35.01 25.33
C THR A 238 -8.24 -35.06 26.13
N ASN A 239 -8.20 -35.95 27.12
CA ASN A 239 -6.98 -36.24 27.87
C ASN A 239 -5.85 -36.72 26.95
N LYS A 240 -4.61 -36.55 27.42
CA LYS A 240 -3.41 -37.07 26.77
C LYS A 240 -3.54 -38.56 26.44
N PHE A 241 -3.02 -38.93 25.28
CA PHE A 241 -2.98 -40.31 24.83
C PHE A 241 -1.67 -40.98 25.24
N GLU A 242 -1.77 -42.15 25.87
CA GLU A 242 -0.60 -42.93 26.32
C GLU A 242 0.23 -43.51 25.16
N SER A 243 -0.36 -43.64 23.97
CA SER A 243 0.33 -44.17 22.80
C SER A 243 -0.20 -43.58 21.49
N LEU A 244 0.67 -43.57 20.48
CA LEU A 244 0.33 -43.17 19.11
C LEU A 244 -0.76 -44.08 18.52
N GLU A 245 -0.83 -45.35 18.91
CA GLU A 245 -1.84 -46.30 18.44
C GLU A 245 -3.24 -45.91 18.92
N LEU A 246 -3.38 -45.58 20.21
CA LEU A 246 -4.65 -45.12 20.78
C LEU A 246 -5.09 -43.79 20.15
N PHE A 247 -4.16 -42.85 19.98
CA PHE A 247 -4.43 -41.58 19.31
C PHE A 247 -4.88 -41.77 17.87
N SER A 248 -4.18 -42.62 17.10
CA SER A 248 -4.50 -42.87 15.68
C SER A 248 -5.91 -43.42 15.51
N LYS A 249 -6.33 -44.33 16.40
CA LYS A 249 -7.69 -44.88 16.41
C LYS A 249 -8.71 -43.78 16.69
N ALA A 250 -8.49 -42.96 17.71
CA ALA A 250 -9.38 -41.87 18.07
C ALA A 250 -9.49 -40.81 16.95
N LEU A 251 -8.38 -40.48 16.28
CA LEU A 251 -8.34 -39.54 15.15
C LEU A 251 -9.21 -40.02 13.98
N LEU A 252 -9.13 -41.30 13.62
CA LEU A 252 -9.95 -41.89 12.57
C LEU A 252 -11.43 -41.95 12.95
N GLU A 253 -11.75 -42.35 14.19
CA GLU A 253 -13.12 -42.38 14.70
C GLU A 253 -13.74 -40.98 14.72
N TYR A 254 -12.98 -39.96 15.15
CA TYR A 254 -13.41 -38.57 15.16
C TYR A 254 -13.75 -38.07 13.75
N ASN A 255 -12.84 -38.26 12.79
CA ASN A 255 -13.07 -37.82 11.41
C ASN A 255 -14.21 -38.57 10.74
N THR A 256 -14.36 -39.89 10.98
CA THR A 256 -15.48 -40.68 10.47
C THR A 256 -16.82 -40.20 11.03
N ARG A 257 -16.86 -39.79 12.31
CA ARG A 257 -18.07 -39.26 12.94
C ARG A 257 -18.49 -37.91 12.34
N ILE A 258 -17.54 -37.02 12.10
CA ILE A 258 -17.83 -35.65 11.61
C ILE A 258 -18.04 -35.63 10.09
N LYS A 259 -17.23 -36.38 9.33
CA LYS A 259 -17.31 -36.52 7.86
C LYS A 259 -17.32 -38.01 7.48
N PRO A 260 -18.46 -38.73 7.54
CA PRO A 260 -18.53 -40.17 7.29
C PRO A 260 -18.03 -40.65 5.92
N ASN A 261 -17.94 -39.74 4.94
CA ASN A 261 -17.46 -40.03 3.59
C ASN A 261 -16.02 -39.54 3.34
N SER A 262 -15.32 -38.99 4.34
CA SER A 262 -13.91 -38.60 4.19
C SER A 262 -13.00 -39.82 4.33
N ASN A 263 -12.03 -39.95 3.42
CA ASN A 263 -10.98 -40.95 3.51
C ASN A 263 -9.66 -40.24 3.79
N ILE A 264 -9.37 -40.01 5.07
CA ILE A 264 -8.14 -39.32 5.48
C ILE A 264 -6.97 -40.29 5.51
N ASP A 265 -5.83 -39.88 4.94
CA ASP A 265 -4.58 -40.61 5.06
C ASP A 265 -3.76 -40.03 6.21
N ILE A 266 -3.87 -40.63 7.39
CA ILE A 266 -3.14 -40.19 8.59
C ILE A 266 -1.67 -40.68 8.62
N ASP A 267 -1.28 -41.56 7.70
CA ASP A 267 0.05 -42.12 7.59
C ASP A 267 0.95 -41.34 6.62
N ARG A 268 0.35 -40.52 5.74
CA ARG A 268 1.12 -39.70 4.81
C ARG A 268 2.11 -38.80 5.54
N ILE A 269 3.31 -38.70 4.98
CA ILE A 269 4.32 -37.75 5.42
C ILE A 269 4.00 -36.38 4.80
N PHE A 270 3.69 -35.39 5.63
CA PHE A 270 3.41 -34.04 5.16
C PHE A 270 4.64 -33.10 5.28
N ASN A 271 5.55 -33.38 6.22
CA ASN A 271 6.77 -32.59 6.40
C ASN A 271 7.98 -33.50 6.66
N ARG A 272 9.09 -33.29 5.93
CA ARG A 272 10.30 -34.14 6.00
C ARG A 272 11.35 -33.67 7.02
N SER A 273 11.08 -32.59 7.73
CA SER A 273 11.99 -32.01 8.72
C SER A 273 12.04 -32.84 10.00
N LYS A 274 13.16 -32.75 10.72
CA LYS A 274 13.36 -33.46 12.01
C LYS A 274 12.73 -32.73 13.19
N GLU A 275 12.61 -31.41 13.07
CA GLU A 275 12.02 -30.53 14.06
C GLU A 275 11.05 -29.57 13.36
N ILE A 276 9.95 -29.25 14.02
CA ILE A 276 8.94 -28.29 13.57
C ILE A 276 8.60 -27.41 14.77
N THR A 277 8.60 -26.09 14.59
CA THR A 277 8.00 -25.15 15.54
C THR A 277 6.48 -25.13 15.31
N VAL A 278 5.71 -25.22 16.38
CA VAL A 278 4.25 -25.17 16.36
C VAL A 278 3.81 -24.03 17.27
N GLY A 279 3.07 -23.07 16.72
CA GLY A 279 2.45 -22.01 17.49
C GLY A 279 0.93 -22.18 17.57
N PHE A 280 0.33 -21.70 18.64
CA PHE A 280 -1.12 -21.77 18.89
C PHE A 280 -1.57 -20.62 19.78
N MET A 281 -2.87 -20.33 19.77
CA MET A 281 -3.49 -19.29 20.58
C MET A 281 -4.37 -19.91 21.67
N PHE A 282 -4.41 -19.30 22.84
CA PHE A 282 -5.34 -19.67 23.91
C PHE A 282 -5.73 -18.44 24.73
N TRP A 283 -6.83 -18.53 25.46
CA TRP A 283 -7.24 -17.51 26.41
C TRP A 283 -6.70 -17.83 27.81
N GLY A 284 -6.24 -16.81 28.53
CA GLY A 284 -5.74 -16.98 29.89
C GLY A 284 -5.94 -15.72 30.71
N GLU A 285 -5.81 -15.82 32.03
CA GLU A 285 -5.78 -14.65 32.89
C GLU A 285 -4.39 -14.01 32.87
N ASN A 286 -4.32 -12.71 32.57
CA ASN A 286 -3.10 -11.93 32.68
C ASN A 286 -2.76 -11.59 34.16
N GLU A 287 -1.65 -10.87 34.40
CA GLU A 287 -1.20 -10.53 35.76
C GLU A 287 -2.23 -9.69 36.55
N ASP A 288 -3.14 -9.00 35.86
CA ASP A 288 -4.20 -8.17 36.44
C ASP A 288 -5.51 -8.96 36.66
N GLY A 289 -5.56 -10.24 36.27
CA GLY A 289 -6.73 -11.12 36.38
C GLY A 289 -7.78 -10.88 35.30
N GLU A 290 -7.41 -10.25 34.17
CA GLU A 290 -8.26 -10.09 32.99
C GLU A 290 -7.98 -11.20 31.97
N GLU A 291 -9.02 -11.73 31.31
CA GLU A 291 -8.87 -12.67 30.21
C GLU A 291 -8.22 -11.98 28.99
N ASP A 292 -7.10 -12.51 28.51
CA ASP A 292 -6.36 -12.04 27.34
C ASP A 292 -5.96 -13.21 26.45
N GLN A 293 -5.67 -12.91 25.18
CA GLN A 293 -5.26 -13.90 24.19
C GLN A 293 -3.74 -14.03 24.18
N PHE A 294 -3.24 -15.24 24.40
CA PHE A 294 -1.81 -15.53 24.41
C PHE A 294 -1.39 -16.31 23.18
N GLU A 295 -0.23 -15.94 22.62
CA GLU A 295 0.46 -16.70 21.58
C GLU A 295 1.63 -17.46 22.20
N GLU A 296 1.60 -18.79 22.12
CA GLU A 296 2.70 -19.65 22.54
C GLU A 296 3.22 -20.47 21.36
N SER A 297 4.49 -20.88 21.46
CA SER A 297 5.07 -21.83 20.52
C SER A 297 6.02 -22.80 21.18
N PHE A 298 6.09 -24.01 20.62
CA PHE A 298 6.95 -25.09 21.08
C PHE A 298 7.51 -25.89 19.90
N VAL A 299 8.49 -26.76 20.17
CA VAL A 299 9.17 -27.52 19.12
C VAL A 299 8.85 -29.01 19.25
N VAL A 300 8.19 -29.56 18.24
CA VAL A 300 8.02 -31.01 18.12
C VAL A 300 9.19 -31.63 17.36
N LYS A 301 9.61 -32.82 17.81
CA LYS A 301 10.75 -33.55 17.23
C LYS A 301 10.37 -34.98 16.84
N THR A 302 10.92 -35.46 15.73
CA THR A 302 10.82 -36.86 15.31
C THR A 302 12.19 -37.54 15.27
N THR A 303 12.23 -38.81 15.67
CA THR A 303 13.44 -39.64 15.65
C THR A 303 13.55 -40.49 14.38
N ASN A 304 12.49 -40.55 13.57
CA ASN A 304 12.45 -41.34 12.35
C ASN A 304 13.16 -40.61 11.18
N ASN A 305 13.58 -41.31 10.13
CA ASN A 305 14.29 -40.72 8.98
C ASN A 305 13.39 -40.25 7.83
N LYS A 306 12.07 -40.32 7.98
CA LYS A 306 11.09 -39.97 6.95
C LYS A 306 10.48 -38.57 7.16
N GLY A 307 10.47 -38.08 8.40
CA GLY A 307 9.80 -36.84 8.80
C GLY A 307 8.50 -37.12 9.56
N PHE A 308 7.62 -36.13 9.63
CA PHE A 308 6.35 -36.22 10.33
C PHE A 308 5.24 -36.78 9.44
N SER A 309 4.63 -37.87 9.91
CA SER A 309 3.28 -38.26 9.47
C SER A 309 2.23 -37.38 10.14
N VAL A 310 1.04 -37.29 9.55
CA VAL A 310 -0.10 -36.55 10.13
C VAL A 310 -0.38 -37.03 11.56
N LYS A 311 -0.49 -38.35 11.77
CA LYS A 311 -0.78 -38.93 13.08
C LYS A 311 0.31 -38.65 14.11
N GLU A 312 1.59 -38.74 13.72
CA GLU A 312 2.70 -38.50 14.66
C GLU A 312 2.75 -37.03 15.08
N PHE A 313 2.53 -36.13 14.14
CA PHE A 313 2.48 -34.69 14.42
C PHE A 313 1.33 -34.34 15.34
N LEU A 314 0.09 -34.70 14.96
CA LEU A 314 -1.09 -34.38 15.77
C LEU A 314 -1.05 -35.05 17.15
N TYR A 315 -0.50 -36.25 17.27
CA TYR A 315 -0.29 -36.91 18.57
C TYR A 315 0.61 -36.08 19.49
N LYS A 316 1.74 -35.60 18.96
CA LYS A 316 2.71 -34.79 19.72
C LYS A 316 2.12 -33.44 20.10
N VAL A 317 1.46 -32.77 19.15
CA VAL A 317 0.81 -31.48 19.39
C VAL A 317 -0.31 -31.63 20.41
N HIS A 318 -1.19 -32.61 20.25
CA HIS A 318 -2.30 -32.84 21.17
C HIS A 318 -1.81 -33.09 22.60
N ASN A 319 -0.84 -33.98 22.79
CA ASN A 319 -0.30 -34.27 24.12
C ASN A 319 0.48 -33.10 24.72
N GLU A 320 0.91 -32.13 23.94
CA GLU A 320 1.53 -30.90 24.45
C GLU A 320 0.45 -29.94 24.97
N ILE A 321 -0.59 -29.67 24.17
CA ILE A 321 -1.49 -28.53 24.42
C ILE A 321 -2.87 -28.90 24.98
N CYS A 322 -3.27 -30.18 25.03
CA CYS A 322 -4.66 -30.54 25.35
C CYS A 322 -5.14 -30.05 26.74
N GLU A 323 -4.25 -29.97 27.72
CA GLU A 323 -4.56 -29.46 29.06
C GLU A 323 -4.78 -27.94 29.06
N GLN A 324 -4.07 -27.19 28.21
CA GLN A 324 -4.29 -25.76 28.00
C GLN A 324 -5.59 -25.47 27.23
N MET A 325 -6.12 -26.48 26.54
CA MET A 325 -7.29 -26.40 25.67
C MET A 325 -8.57 -26.98 26.31
N GLU A 326 -8.54 -27.38 27.58
CA GLU A 326 -9.68 -28.06 28.22
C GLU A 326 -10.90 -27.15 28.35
N ASP A 327 -10.67 -25.89 28.74
CA ASP A 327 -11.71 -24.89 29.01
C ASP A 327 -11.88 -23.85 27.88
N GLU A 328 -11.17 -24.03 26.76
CA GLU A 328 -11.18 -23.10 25.63
C GLU A 328 -12.42 -23.29 24.73
N ASP A 329 -12.91 -22.19 24.18
CA ASP A 329 -13.98 -22.20 23.16
C ASP A 329 -13.44 -22.66 21.79
N ASN A 330 -12.21 -22.30 21.44
CA ASN A 330 -11.60 -22.55 20.12
C ASN A 330 -10.60 -23.73 20.13
N VAL A 331 -11.12 -24.94 20.31
CA VAL A 331 -10.33 -26.17 20.52
C VAL A 331 -10.23 -27.08 19.30
N PHE A 332 -10.78 -26.65 18.17
CA PHE A 332 -10.88 -27.49 16.97
C PHE A 332 -9.69 -27.24 16.06
N PHE A 333 -8.96 -28.30 15.74
CA PHE A 333 -7.92 -28.27 14.72
C PHE A 333 -8.58 -28.28 13.34
N GLU A 334 -8.35 -27.23 12.56
CA GLU A 334 -8.85 -27.09 11.19
C GLU A 334 -7.73 -27.08 10.14
N GLY A 335 -6.47 -27.06 10.56
CA GLY A 335 -5.32 -27.06 9.67
C GLY A 335 -4.11 -26.36 10.29
N LEU A 336 -3.10 -26.14 9.44
CA LEU A 336 -1.87 -25.46 9.78
C LEU A 336 -1.61 -24.33 8.80
N THR A 337 -1.30 -23.15 9.33
CA THR A 337 -0.79 -22.03 8.54
C THR A 337 0.73 -21.98 8.67
N PRO A 338 1.50 -22.10 7.58
CA PRO A 338 2.94 -21.85 7.61
C PRO A 338 3.24 -20.44 8.13
N TYR A 339 4.21 -20.32 9.02
CA TYR A 339 4.66 -19.05 9.57
C TYR A 339 6.17 -18.88 9.36
N ASP A 340 6.62 -17.64 9.19
CA ASP A 340 8.03 -17.31 9.03
C ASP A 340 8.49 -16.46 10.22
N ASP A 341 9.23 -17.09 11.14
CA ASP A 341 9.85 -16.44 12.30
C ASP A 341 11.31 -16.01 12.02
N GLY A 342 11.74 -16.06 10.75
CA GLY A 342 13.12 -15.79 10.34
C GLY A 342 14.09 -16.94 10.65
N THR A 343 13.62 -18.10 11.09
CA THR A 343 14.44 -19.30 11.31
C THR A 343 14.38 -20.27 10.13
N GLU A 344 15.40 -21.11 9.99
CA GLU A 344 15.41 -22.18 8.97
C GLU A 344 14.49 -23.37 9.32
N ARG A 345 13.91 -23.39 10.52
CA ARG A 345 13.04 -24.47 10.99
C ARG A 345 11.62 -24.20 10.48
N PRO A 346 10.89 -25.21 9.96
CA PRO A 346 9.49 -25.02 9.63
C PRO A 346 8.70 -24.61 10.86
N PHE A 347 7.94 -23.52 10.76
CA PHE A 347 7.00 -23.07 11.76
C PHE A 347 5.59 -23.20 11.19
N TYR A 348 4.68 -23.83 11.93
CA TYR A 348 3.24 -23.76 11.64
C TYR A 348 2.45 -23.19 12.82
N LEU A 349 1.49 -22.31 12.52
CA LEU A 349 0.42 -21.92 13.45
C LEU A 349 -0.75 -22.90 13.30
N ILE A 350 -1.33 -23.30 14.43
CA ILE A 350 -2.55 -24.13 14.45
C ILE A 350 -3.74 -23.24 14.09
N ASN A 351 -4.49 -23.63 13.06
CA ASN A 351 -5.77 -23.01 12.75
C ASN A 351 -6.81 -23.58 13.73
N GLN A 352 -7.28 -22.74 14.65
CA GLN A 352 -8.28 -23.09 15.65
C GLN A 352 -9.67 -22.60 15.22
N GLY A 353 -10.61 -23.53 15.08
CA GLY A 353 -12.02 -23.25 14.81
C GLY A 353 -12.86 -23.15 16.10
N GLY A 354 -13.99 -22.46 16.01
CA GLY A 354 -15.00 -22.31 17.06
C GLY A 354 -16.30 -23.06 16.78
#